data_AF-A0A920VXB7-F1
#
_entry.id   AF-A0A920VXB7-F1
#
_cell.length_a   1.000
_cell.length_b   1.000
_cell.length_c   1.000
_cell.angle_alpha   90.00
_cell.angle_beta   90.00
_cell.angle_gamma   90.00
#
_symmetry.space_group_name_H-M   'P 1'
#
loop_
_entity.id
_entity.type
_entity.pdbx_description
1 polymer ?
#
loop_
_entity_poly.entity_id
_entity_poly.type
_entity_poly.pdbx_seq_one_letter_code
_entity_poly.pdbx_strand_id
1 'polypeptide(L)' 'MNLGGVSIDQFGMLLVSGKVWETGNPVMTGSHIDTVASGGRYDGNLGVLAGLEVIATLNEAELQHENQLA' A
#
# COMPACT_ATOMS: atom_id res chain seq x y z
N MET A 1 -16.40 -2.20 -0.82
CA MET A 1 -16.16 -3.20 -1.89
C MET A 1 -14.80 -3.82 -1.64
N ASN A 2 -14.65 -5.15 -1.74
CA ASN A 2 -13.38 -5.82 -1.50
C ASN A 2 -12.94 -6.54 -2.78
N LEU A 3 -11.92 -6.01 -3.44
CA LEU A 3 -11.30 -6.61 -4.61
C LEU A 3 -10.01 -7.27 -4.13
N GLY A 4 -10.10 -8.51 -3.63
CA GLY A 4 -8.99 -9.45 -3.44
C GLY A 4 -7.69 -8.96 -2.78
N GLY A 5 -7.75 -7.93 -1.93
CA GLY A 5 -6.56 -7.25 -1.38
C GLY A 5 -6.72 -5.74 -1.25
N VAL A 6 -7.74 -5.16 -1.87
CA VAL A 6 -8.08 -3.73 -1.79
C VAL A 6 -9.31 -3.52 -0.92
N SER A 7 -9.23 -2.62 0.05
CA SER A 7 -10.35 -2.20 0.89
C SER A 7 -10.35 -0.70 1.17
N ILE A 8 -11.51 -0.14 1.52
CA ILE A 8 -11.65 1.27 1.91
C ILE A 8 -12.36 1.29 3.26
N ASP A 9 -11.81 2.03 4.21
CA ASP A 9 -12.41 2.19 5.54
C ASP A 9 -13.51 3.26 5.56
N GLN A 10 -14.11 3.48 6.74
CA GLN A 10 -15.19 4.46 6.93
C GLN A 10 -14.74 5.93 6.80
N PHE A 11 -13.44 6.20 6.81
CA PHE A 11 -12.85 7.53 6.67
C PHE A 11 -12.31 7.79 5.26
N GLY A 12 -12.41 6.81 4.36
CA GLY A 12 -11.95 6.91 2.98
C GLY A 12 -10.48 6.53 2.77
N MET A 13 -9.83 5.93 3.78
CA MET A 13 -8.48 5.38 3.62
C MET A 13 -8.52 4.17 2.70
N LEU A 14 -7.74 4.20 1.63
CA LEU A 14 -7.53 3.06 0.74
C LEU A 14 -6.41 2.18 1.30
N LEU A 15 -6.73 0.93 1.61
CA LEU A 15 -5.78 -0.08 2.06
C LEU A 15 -5.54 -1.07 0.93
N VAL A 16 -4.28 -1.28 0.57
CA VAL A 16 -3.86 -2.22 -0.48
C VAL A 16 -2.89 -3.21 0.13
N SER A 17 -3.30 -4.47 0.18
CA SER A 17 -2.52 -5.52 0.79
C SER A 17 -1.92 -6.48 -0.23
N GLY A 18 -0.68 -6.89 0.02
CA GLY A 18 0.00 -7.95 -0.71
C GLY A 18 -0.50 -9.35 -0.30
N LYS A 19 0.12 -10.37 -0.88
CA LYS A 19 -0.16 -11.77 -0.52
C LYS A 19 0.11 -12.01 0.97
N VAL A 20 -0.80 -12.72 1.64
CA VAL A 20 -0.63 -13.17 3.02
C VAL A 20 0.10 -14.49 3.00
N TRP A 21 1.27 -14.54 3.63
CA TRP A 21 2.06 -15.76 3.77
C TRP A 21 1.96 -16.35 5.18
N GLU A 22 1.74 -15.51 6.19
CA GLU A 22 1.68 -15.85 7.62
C GLU A 22 0.72 -14.89 8.36
N THR A 23 0.34 -15.22 9.61
CA THR A 23 -0.72 -14.53 10.38
C THR A 23 -0.25 -13.41 11.32
N GLY A 24 0.91 -12.79 11.06
CA GLY A 24 1.42 -11.70 11.88
C GLY A 24 0.74 -10.35 11.63
N ASN A 25 1.02 -9.36 12.48
CA ASN A 25 0.49 -8.00 12.29
C ASN A 25 1.03 -7.39 10.98
N PRO A 26 0.21 -6.67 10.21
CA PRO A 26 0.67 -6.11 8.95
C PRO A 26 1.76 -5.07 9.17
N VAL A 27 2.76 -5.08 8.28
CA VAL A 27 3.72 -3.99 8.16
C VAL A 27 3.13 -3.00 7.18
N MET A 28 2.80 -1.80 7.69
CA MET A 28 2.08 -0.79 6.92
C MET A 28 3.00 0.32 6.41
N THR A 29 2.81 0.72 5.16
CA THR A 29 3.41 1.94 4.61
C THR A 29 2.43 2.64 3.67
N GLY A 30 2.50 3.96 3.60
CA GLY A 30 1.60 4.73 2.77
C GLY A 30 1.78 6.23 2.94
N SER A 31 0.95 6.97 2.22
CA SER A 31 0.90 8.43 2.28
C SER A 31 -0.47 8.89 1.80
N HIS A 32 -0.58 10.10 1.27
CA HIS A 32 -1.82 10.68 0.77
C HIS A 32 -1.79 10.87 -0.75
N ILE A 33 -2.97 11.01 -1.37
CA ILE A 33 -3.12 11.21 -2.82
C ILE A 33 -3.68 12.60 -3.19
N ASP A 34 -4.23 13.32 -2.21
CA ASP A 34 -4.66 14.69 -2.39
C ASP A 34 -3.47 15.63 -2.45
N THR A 35 -3.72 16.83 -2.98
CA THR A 35 -2.69 17.84 -3.17
C THR A 35 -3.28 19.24 -3.02
N VAL A 36 -2.40 20.24 -2.90
CA VAL A 36 -2.78 21.66 -2.89
C VAL A 36 -2.81 22.22 -4.31
N ALA A 37 -3.42 23.39 -4.52
CA ALA A 37 -3.61 23.99 -5.84
C ALA A 37 -2.31 24.18 -6.66
N SER A 38 -1.18 24.41 -5.98
CA SER A 38 0.16 24.51 -6.58
C SER A 38 1.10 23.40 -6.10
N GLY A 39 0.54 22.24 -5.76
CA GLY A 39 1.27 21.10 -5.23
C GLY A 39 2.27 20.51 -6.23
N GLY A 40 3.40 20.03 -5.69
CA GLY A 40 4.43 19.34 -6.46
C GLY A 40 4.01 17.92 -6.83
N ARG A 41 4.76 17.30 -7.74
CA ARG A 41 4.47 15.93 -8.23
C ARG A 41 4.72 14.82 -7.19
N TYR A 42 5.53 15.11 -6.18
CA TYR A 42 6.09 14.09 -5.28
C TYR A 42 5.44 14.08 -3.90
N ASP A 43 4.83 15.19 -3.49
CA ASP A 43 4.17 15.30 -2.19
C ASP A 43 2.97 14.34 -2.15
N GLY A 44 2.91 13.51 -1.10
CA GLY A 44 1.97 12.40 -0.98
C GLY A 44 2.22 11.23 -1.94
N ASN A 45 2.01 11.47 -3.24
CA ASN A 45 1.96 10.44 -4.27
C ASN A 45 3.23 9.58 -4.34
N LEU A 46 4.42 10.15 -4.07
CA LEU A 46 5.65 9.37 -4.06
C LEU A 46 5.64 8.28 -2.99
N GLY A 47 5.12 8.57 -1.79
CA GLY A 47 5.00 7.59 -0.72
C GLY A 47 4.00 6.48 -1.03
N VAL A 48 2.87 6.84 -1.66
CA VAL A 48 1.87 5.86 -2.13
C VAL A 48 2.46 4.93 -3.19
N LEU A 49 3.12 5.49 -4.20
CA LEU A 49 3.74 4.71 -5.27
C LEU A 49 4.90 3.85 -4.75
N ALA A 50 5.70 4.36 -3.79
CA ALA A 50 6.75 3.59 -3.16
C ALA A 50 6.21 2.35 -2.42
N GLY A 51 5.09 2.48 -1.70
CA GLY A 51 4.45 1.34 -1.03
C GLY A 51 3.97 0.27 -2.03
N LEU A 52 3.34 0.69 -3.12
CA LEU A 52 2.92 -0.21 -4.21
C LEU A 52 4.12 -0.90 -4.87
N GLU A 53 5.21 -0.16 -5.10
CA GLU A 53 6.43 -0.69 -5.71
C GLU A 53 7.11 -1.73 -4.82
N VAL A 54 7.08 -1.58 -3.50
CA VAL A 54 7.57 -2.59 -2.56
C VAL A 54 6.78 -3.89 -2.71
N ILE A 55 5.44 -3.81 -2.74
CA ILE A 55 4.58 -4.98 -2.93
C ILE A 55 4.84 -5.63 -4.29
N ALA A 56 4.95 -4.83 -5.35
CA ALA A 56 5.23 -5.33 -6.71
C ALA A 56 6.60 -6.03 -6.77
N THR A 57 7.65 -5.38 -6.26
CA THR A 57 9.02 -5.92 -6.25
C THR A 57 9.10 -7.26 -5.51
N LEU A 58 8.46 -7.38 -4.35
CA LEU A 58 8.47 -8.62 -3.58
C LEU A 58 7.68 -9.74 -4.27
N ASN A 59 6.56 -9.40 -4.93
CA ASN A 59 5.80 -10.36 -5.72
C ASN A 59 6.60 -10.85 -6.94
N GLU A 60 7.29 -9.96 -7.65
CA GLU A 60 8.14 -10.29 -8.81
C GLU A 60 9.36 -11.12 -8.42
N ALA A 61 9.98 -10.81 -7.27
CA ALA A 61 11.10 -11.56 -6.73
C ALA A 61 10.70 -12.89 -6.07
N GLU A 62 9.41 -13.21 -6.02
CA GLU A 62 8.85 -14.37 -5.30
C GLU A 62 9.31 -14.45 -3.83
N LEU A 63 9.56 -13.29 -3.21
CA LEU A 63 10.01 -13.19 -1.83
C LEU A 63 8.82 -13.14 -0.88
N GLN A 64 8.87 -13.99 0.14
CA GLN A 64 7.85 -14.04 1.19
C GLN A 64 8.30 -13.23 2.39
N HIS A 65 7.37 -12.47 2.95
CA HIS A 65 7.53 -11.80 4.23
C HIS A 65 6.69 -12.54 5.28
N GLU A 66 7.24 -12.70 6.49
CA GLU A 66 6.55 -13.25 7.66
C GLU A 66 5.27 -12.48 8.08
N ASN A 67 5.08 -11.25 7.60
CA ASN A 67 3.94 -10.41 7.91
C ASN A 67 3.31 -9.95 6.60
N GLN A 68 2.00 -9.72 6.61
CA GLN A 68 1.31 -9.10 5.48
C GLN A 68 1.84 -7.67 5.27
N LEU A 69 2.05 -7.28 4.01
CA LEU A 69 2.33 -5.89 3.66
C LEU A 69 1.03 -5.18 3.30
N ALA A 70 0.80 -4.00 3.87
CA ALA A 70 -0.43 -3.22 3.69
C ALA A 70 -0.18 -1.70 3.62
#